data_AF-A0A373LCD0-F1
#
_entry.id   AF-A0A373LCD0-F1
#
_cell.length_a   1.000
_cell.length_b   1.000
_cell.length_c   1.000
_cell.angle_alpha   90.00
_cell.angle_beta   90.00
_cell.angle_gamma   90.00
#
_symmetry.space_group_name_H-M   'P 1'
#
loop_
_entity.id
_entity.type
_entity.pdbx_description
1 polymer ?
#
loop_
_entity_poly.entity_id
_entity_poly.type
_entity_poly.pdbx_seq_one_letter_code
_entity_poly.pdbx_strand_id
1 'polypeptide(L)'
;MKIEILLNNDCNNLRYIKHIEHLNERGADIRLVSFAGIMHHKFCVIDKHLCMFGSFNWTQNANIRNIEDLNICDEVSFVNNYLLEFKALWNLSKTDIQLLLHPSYCSICKNPIINILFMEVEGNYQTKIDIVQQCGCQQKIVYTDYYDASVYNEYVGSIHQFEDDIWAAKESGDETTYYQLIAQQDFVVANYLSLVRNNRMGMPIIHAVGVKEWKWFNKHDGEFIYKVIWKERGTNSYVQDEYEIM
;
A
#
# COMPACT_ATOMS: atom_id res chain seq x y z
N MET A 1 -19.51 -4.58 15.90
CA MET A 1 -19.24 -4.00 14.57
C MET A 1 -18.06 -3.06 14.73
N LYS A 2 -17.06 -3.11 13.84
CA LYS A 2 -15.90 -2.20 13.88
C LYS A 2 -16.18 -1.04 12.93
N ILE A 3 -16.02 0.20 13.41
CA ILE A 3 -16.26 1.41 12.63
C ILE A 3 -15.01 2.27 12.73
N GLU A 4 -14.39 2.56 11.60
CA GLU A 4 -13.19 3.41 11.48
C GLU A 4 -13.50 4.57 10.56
N ILE A 5 -13.28 5.81 11.01
CA ILE A 5 -13.61 7.03 10.25
C ILE A 5 -12.42 7.98 10.29
N LEU A 6 -11.97 8.40 9.11
CA LEU A 6 -10.92 9.38 8.95
C LEU A 6 -11.53 10.71 8.49
N LEU A 7 -11.36 11.76 9.29
CA LEU A 7 -11.88 13.10 8.99
C LEU A 7 -10.73 14.09 8.85
N ASN A 8 -10.89 15.07 7.97
CA ASN A 8 -9.94 16.17 7.87
C ASN A 8 -10.02 17.04 9.14
N ASN A 9 -8.86 17.39 9.71
CA ASN A 9 -8.78 18.25 10.89
C ASN A 9 -8.91 19.72 10.49
N ASP A 10 -10.16 20.16 10.31
CA ASP A 10 -10.50 21.53 9.92
C ASP A 10 -11.63 22.13 10.79
N CYS A 11 -11.89 23.42 10.59
CA CYS A 11 -12.89 24.15 11.36
C CYS A 11 -14.33 23.69 11.10
N ASN A 12 -14.61 22.91 10.05
CA ASN A 12 -15.94 22.37 9.79
C ASN A 12 -16.18 21.12 10.64
N ASN A 13 -15.21 20.20 10.66
CA ASN A 13 -15.30 18.97 11.44
C ASN A 13 -15.14 19.23 12.95
N LEU A 14 -14.26 20.17 13.35
CA LEU A 14 -14.04 20.53 14.75
C LEU A 14 -15.30 21.07 15.46
N ARG A 15 -16.28 21.61 14.72
CA ARG A 15 -17.58 22.02 15.30
C ARG A 15 -18.35 20.86 15.90
N TYR A 16 -18.08 19.63 15.44
CA TYR A 16 -18.73 18.41 15.89
C TYR A 16 -17.86 17.59 16.87
N ILE A 17 -16.80 18.18 17.44
CA ILE A 17 -15.85 17.45 18.29
C ILE A 17 -16.51 16.68 19.44
N LYS A 18 -17.53 17.27 20.10
CA LYS A 18 -18.28 16.61 21.17
C LYS A 18 -19.04 15.37 20.69
N HIS A 19 -19.57 15.40 19.46
CA HIS A 19 -20.23 14.24 18.86
C HIS A 19 -19.21 13.17 18.47
N ILE A 20 -18.05 13.57 17.94
CA ILE A 20 -16.96 12.67 17.59
C ILE A 20 -16.47 11.92 18.84
N GLU A 21 -16.16 12.66 19.92
CA GLU A 21 -15.76 12.08 21.21
C GLU A 21 -16.82 11.11 21.75
N HIS A 22 -18.09 11.52 21.72
CA HIS A 22 -19.19 10.68 22.18
C HIS A 22 -19.37 9.37 21.38
N LEU A 23 -19.11 9.39 20.07
CA LEU A 23 -19.15 8.20 19.22
C LEU A 23 -17.93 7.30 19.48
N ASN A 24 -16.77 7.90 19.71
CA ASN A 24 -15.56 7.17 20.10
C ASN A 24 -15.76 6.43 21.43
N GLU A 25 -16.37 7.06 22.42
CA GLU A 25 -16.75 6.44 23.70
C GLU A 25 -17.69 5.23 23.54
N ARG A 26 -18.45 5.18 22.44
CA ARG A 26 -19.34 4.04 22.11
C ARG A 26 -18.70 2.98 21.22
N GLY A 27 -17.40 3.09 20.93
CA GLY A 27 -16.63 2.08 20.23
C GLY A 27 -16.40 2.32 18.74
N ALA A 28 -16.71 3.51 18.22
CA ALA A 28 -16.14 3.94 16.94
C ALA A 28 -14.66 4.34 17.13
N ASP A 29 -13.85 4.25 16.08
CA ASP A 29 -12.53 4.87 16.02
C ASP A 29 -12.60 5.99 14.97
N ILE A 30 -12.73 7.23 15.43
CA ILE A 30 -12.82 8.42 14.59
C ILE A 30 -11.59 9.27 14.83
N ARG A 31 -10.82 9.51 13.77
CA ARG A 31 -9.56 10.25 13.82
C ARG A 31 -9.63 11.51 12.96
N LEU A 32 -9.19 12.62 13.55
CA LEU A 32 -8.96 13.87 12.83
C LEU A 32 -7.51 13.92 12.36
N VAL A 33 -7.30 14.05 11.06
CA VAL A 33 -5.95 14.09 10.45
C VAL A 33 -5.69 15.40 9.72
N SER A 34 -4.45 15.86 9.80
CA SER A 34 -3.97 17.01 9.03
C SER A 34 -2.78 16.53 8.20
N PHE A 35 -2.94 16.47 6.89
CA PHE A 35 -1.87 16.11 5.97
C PHE A 35 -1.27 17.37 5.33
N ALA A 36 -0.17 17.22 4.58
CA ALA A 36 0.49 18.34 3.90
C ALA A 36 -0.36 18.97 2.77
N GLY A 37 -1.48 18.34 2.42
CA GLY A 37 -2.54 18.86 1.56
C GLY A 37 -3.94 18.51 2.09
N ILE A 38 -4.98 18.83 1.31
CA ILE A 38 -6.37 18.55 1.71
C ILE A 38 -6.69 17.08 1.47
N MET A 39 -7.03 16.34 2.53
CA MET A 39 -7.64 15.02 2.43
C MET A 39 -9.07 15.19 1.91
N HIS A 40 -9.24 15.14 0.59
CA HIS A 40 -10.52 15.40 -0.08
C HIS A 40 -11.27 14.12 -0.48
N HIS A 41 -10.84 12.96 0.03
CA HIS A 41 -11.52 11.70 -0.22
C HIS A 41 -12.91 11.69 0.43
N LYS A 42 -13.89 11.17 -0.32
CA LYS A 42 -15.27 10.95 0.13
C LYS A 42 -15.66 9.56 -0.32
N PHE A 43 -15.29 8.58 0.49
CA PHE A 43 -15.64 7.20 0.24
C PHE A 43 -15.88 6.45 1.55
N CYS A 44 -16.53 5.31 1.44
CA CYS A 44 -16.76 4.38 2.52
C CYS A 44 -16.69 2.95 1.98
N VAL A 45 -15.96 2.09 2.69
CA VAL A 45 -15.93 0.65 2.40
C VAL A 45 -16.72 -0.06 3.49
N ILE A 46 -17.71 -0.85 3.09
CA ILE A 46 -18.60 -1.61 3.97
C ILE A 46 -18.33 -3.10 3.78
N ASP A 47 -18.09 -3.79 4.90
CA ASP A 47 -17.85 -5.23 4.97
C ASP A 47 -16.79 -5.78 4.02
N LYS A 48 -15.89 -4.92 3.51
CA LYS A 48 -14.88 -5.24 2.48
C LYS A 48 -15.48 -5.74 1.15
N HIS A 49 -16.75 -5.46 0.90
CA HIS A 49 -17.46 -5.91 -0.31
C HIS A 49 -18.13 -4.78 -1.09
N LEU A 50 -18.38 -3.64 -0.44
CA LEU A 50 -19.06 -2.51 -1.07
C LEU A 50 -18.24 -1.24 -0.87
N CYS A 51 -18.01 -0.49 -1.92
CA CYS A 51 -17.40 0.83 -1.89
C CYS A 51 -18.40 1.88 -2.36
N MET A 52 -18.68 2.86 -1.50
CA MET A 52 -19.42 4.06 -1.84
C MET A 52 -18.41 5.19 -2.07
N PHE A 53 -18.51 5.94 -3.16
CA PHE A 53 -17.55 7.00 -3.50
C PHE A 53 -18.17 8.08 -4.39
N GLY A 54 -17.60 9.28 -4.41
CA GLY A 54 -18.03 10.35 -5.33
C GLY A 54 -17.65 11.75 -4.83
N SER A 55 -18.35 12.77 -5.33
CA SER A 55 -18.23 14.13 -4.81
C SER A 55 -19.07 14.39 -3.55
N PHE A 56 -19.95 13.44 -3.18
CA PHE A 56 -20.91 13.59 -2.10
C PHE A 56 -20.26 13.75 -0.71
N ASN A 57 -20.46 14.91 -0.08
CA ASN A 57 -20.09 15.11 1.32
C ASN A 57 -21.21 14.61 2.24
N TRP A 58 -20.90 13.96 3.37
CA TRP A 58 -21.92 13.51 4.34
C TRP A 58 -22.52 14.66 5.15
N THR A 59 -23.25 15.54 4.47
CA THR A 59 -23.87 16.75 5.00
C THR A 59 -25.30 16.90 4.49
N GLN A 60 -26.12 17.66 5.21
CA GLN A 60 -27.49 17.93 4.76
C GLN A 60 -27.53 18.76 3.46
N ASN A 61 -26.57 19.65 3.25
CA ASN A 61 -26.51 20.49 2.03
C ASN A 61 -26.22 19.66 0.78
N ALA A 62 -25.31 18.68 0.88
CA ALA A 62 -25.06 17.70 -0.18
C ALA A 62 -26.36 17.00 -0.63
N ASN A 63 -27.20 16.63 0.33
CA ASN A 63 -28.44 15.90 0.08
C ASN A 63 -29.58 16.74 -0.53
N ILE A 64 -29.64 18.05 -0.24
CA ILE A 64 -30.83 18.87 -0.54
C ILE A 64 -30.55 20.00 -1.54
N ARG A 65 -29.31 20.47 -1.62
CA ARG A 65 -28.96 21.72 -2.32
C ARG A 65 -27.90 21.55 -3.39
N ASN A 66 -26.88 20.74 -3.11
CA ASN A 66 -25.76 20.59 -4.05
C ASN A 66 -26.12 19.58 -5.15
N ILE A 67 -25.50 19.77 -6.31
CA ILE A 67 -25.49 18.77 -7.37
C ILE A 67 -24.22 17.94 -7.16
N GLU A 68 -24.36 16.80 -6.50
CA GLU A 68 -23.26 15.88 -6.16
C GLU A 68 -23.63 14.46 -6.61
N ASP A 69 -22.63 13.59 -6.72
CA ASP A 69 -22.77 12.18 -7.09
C ASP A 69 -22.32 11.26 -5.96
N LEU A 70 -23.07 10.17 -5.78
CA LEU A 70 -22.74 9.08 -4.88
C LEU A 70 -22.89 7.76 -5.65
N ASN A 71 -21.76 7.16 -5.96
CA ASN A 71 -21.68 5.90 -6.69
C ASN A 71 -21.48 4.75 -5.71
N ILE A 72 -21.92 3.56 -6.10
CA ILE A 72 -21.77 2.33 -5.34
C ILE A 72 -21.13 1.30 -6.27
N CYS A 73 -20.06 0.65 -5.82
CA CYS A 73 -19.35 -0.38 -6.56
C CYS A 73 -19.00 -1.54 -5.64
N ASP A 74 -19.20 -2.76 -6.13
CA ASP A 74 -18.91 -4.03 -5.46
C ASP A 74 -17.84 -4.85 -6.20
N GLU A 75 -17.20 -4.26 -7.21
CA GLU A 75 -16.10 -4.90 -7.93
C GLU A 75 -14.90 -5.05 -7.00
N VAL A 76 -14.36 -6.28 -6.93
CA VAL A 76 -13.37 -6.70 -5.93
C VAL A 76 -12.10 -5.85 -6.01
N SER A 77 -11.57 -5.62 -7.21
CA SER A 77 -10.35 -4.82 -7.39
C SER A 77 -10.55 -3.37 -6.94
N PHE A 78 -11.72 -2.79 -7.26
CA PHE A 78 -12.09 -1.44 -6.86
C PHE A 78 -12.22 -1.30 -5.34
N VAL A 79 -12.95 -2.22 -4.70
CA VAL A 79 -13.13 -2.23 -3.24
C VAL A 79 -11.79 -2.41 -2.53
N ASN A 80 -10.95 -3.32 -3.03
CA ASN A 80 -9.62 -3.59 -2.46
C ASN A 80 -8.70 -2.36 -2.55
N ASN A 81 -8.70 -1.65 -3.69
CA ASN A 81 -7.91 -0.43 -3.87
C ASN A 81 -8.28 0.66 -2.86
N TYR A 82 -9.59 0.92 -2.67
CA TYR A 82 -10.04 1.91 -1.68
C TYR A 82 -9.77 1.47 -0.24
N LEU A 83 -9.85 0.17 0.04
CA LEU A 83 -9.50 -0.36 1.36
C LEU A 83 -8.00 -0.24 1.66
N LEU A 84 -7.13 -0.48 0.68
CA LEU A 84 -5.68 -0.25 0.81
C LEU A 84 -5.35 1.24 1.00
N GLU A 85 -6.01 2.13 0.24
CA GLU A 85 -5.86 3.58 0.42
C GLU A 85 -6.30 4.03 1.81
N PHE A 86 -7.45 3.54 2.30
CA PHE A 86 -7.90 3.82 3.67
C PHE A 86 -6.87 3.37 4.69
N LYS A 87 -6.38 2.13 4.60
CA LYS A 87 -5.35 1.59 5.50
C LYS A 87 -4.04 2.38 5.44
N ALA A 88 -3.64 2.86 4.26
CA ALA A 88 -2.46 3.70 4.12
C ALA A 88 -2.66 5.02 4.86
N LEU A 89 -3.74 5.76 4.57
CA LEU A 89 -4.06 7.03 5.23
C LEU A 89 -4.26 6.88 6.75
N TRP A 90 -4.77 5.73 7.19
CA TRP A 90 -5.00 5.43 8.60
C TRP A 90 -3.73 5.25 9.42
N ASN A 91 -2.70 4.64 8.81
CA ASN A 91 -1.44 4.29 9.47
C ASN A 91 -0.32 5.31 9.23
N LEU A 92 -0.41 6.11 8.18
CA LEU A 92 0.60 7.12 7.85
C LEU A 92 0.38 8.40 8.67
N SER A 93 1.48 8.91 9.23
CA SER A 93 1.47 10.21 9.88
C SER A 93 1.51 11.36 8.86
N LYS A 94 1.26 12.59 9.32
CA LYS A 94 1.46 13.81 8.53
C LYS A 94 2.86 13.88 7.92
N THR A 95 3.88 13.57 8.73
CA THR A 95 5.28 13.58 8.33
C THR A 95 5.54 12.51 7.28
N ASP A 96 4.95 11.31 7.43
CA ASP A 96 5.13 10.24 6.46
C ASP A 96 4.58 10.62 5.08
N ILE A 97 3.37 11.17 5.03
CA ILE A 97 2.77 11.63 3.79
C ILE A 97 3.60 12.75 3.16
N GLN A 98 4.17 13.65 3.96
CA GLN A 98 5.07 14.68 3.46
C GLN A 98 6.33 14.08 2.84
N LEU A 99 6.95 13.08 3.48
CA LEU A 99 8.15 12.42 2.96
C LEU A 99 7.88 11.60 1.70
N LEU A 100 6.68 11.03 1.56
CA LEU A 100 6.24 10.33 0.35
C LEU A 100 5.95 11.29 -0.81
N LEU A 101 5.33 12.44 -0.55
CA LEU A 101 5.06 13.43 -1.60
C LEU A 101 6.33 14.21 -2.01
N HIS A 102 7.24 14.41 -1.06
CA HIS A 102 8.44 15.21 -1.23
C HIS A 102 9.66 14.45 -0.69
N PRO A 103 10.13 13.42 -1.42
CA PRO A 103 11.29 12.66 -1.00
C PRO A 103 12.54 13.53 -0.96
N SER A 104 13.56 13.07 -0.22
CA SER A 104 14.89 13.69 -0.30
C SER A 104 15.48 13.46 -1.68
N TYR A 105 16.23 14.43 -2.21
CA TYR A 105 16.83 14.33 -3.54
C TYR A 105 18.35 14.19 -3.45
N CYS A 106 18.92 13.38 -4.35
CA CYS A 106 20.35 13.21 -4.46
C CYS A 106 21.03 14.53 -4.84
N SER A 107 22.12 14.88 -4.15
CA SER A 107 22.88 16.09 -4.42
C SER A 107 23.52 16.09 -5.82
N ILE A 108 23.79 14.89 -6.37
CA ILE A 108 24.47 14.66 -7.65
C ILE A 108 23.45 14.55 -8.78
N CYS A 109 22.68 13.45 -8.85
CA CYS A 109 21.79 13.19 -9.99
C CYS A 109 20.43 13.89 -9.92
N LYS A 110 20.11 14.56 -8.79
CA LYS A 110 18.82 15.22 -8.56
C LYS A 110 17.59 14.32 -8.67
N ASN A 111 17.78 12.99 -8.68
CA ASN A 111 16.68 12.03 -8.55
C ASN A 111 16.33 11.80 -7.07
N PRO A 112 15.09 11.38 -6.77
CA PRO A 112 14.68 10.97 -5.42
C PRO A 112 15.62 9.90 -4.84
N ILE A 113 15.91 10.04 -3.55
CA ILE A 113 16.54 9.00 -2.74
C ILE A 113 15.42 8.19 -2.13
N ILE A 114 15.39 6.90 -2.46
CA ILE A 114 14.39 5.94 -1.99
C ILE A 114 15.07 4.84 -1.18
N ASN A 115 14.35 4.28 -0.22
CA ASN A 115 14.76 3.09 0.53
C ASN A 115 13.82 1.95 0.13
N ILE A 116 14.36 0.88 -0.41
CA ILE A 116 13.63 -0.31 -0.83
C ILE A 116 14.08 -1.47 0.05
N LEU A 117 13.11 -2.19 0.62
CA LEU A 117 13.37 -3.40 1.40
C LEU A 117 13.36 -4.59 0.44
N PHE A 118 14.44 -5.35 0.38
CA PHE A 118 14.53 -6.59 -0.37
C PHE A 118 14.59 -7.79 0.56
N MET A 119 13.76 -8.79 0.28
CA MET A 119 13.74 -10.07 0.98
C MET A 119 14.37 -11.15 0.11
N GLU A 120 15.28 -11.92 0.71
CA GLU A 120 15.94 -13.07 0.11
C GLU A 120 15.92 -14.24 1.09
N VAL A 121 15.67 -15.45 0.61
CA VAL A 121 15.80 -16.66 1.44
C VAL A 121 17.26 -17.04 1.49
N GLU A 122 17.82 -17.20 2.69
CA GLU A 122 19.19 -17.67 2.88
C GLU A 122 19.19 -19.00 3.65
N GLY A 123 19.62 -20.06 2.96
CA GLY A 123 19.54 -21.42 3.47
C GLY A 123 18.09 -21.88 3.69
N ASN A 124 17.84 -22.59 4.78
CA ASN A 124 16.53 -23.20 5.06
C ASN A 124 15.77 -22.53 6.22
N TYR A 125 16.35 -21.53 6.89
CA TYR A 125 15.86 -21.08 8.19
C TYR A 125 15.71 -19.57 8.35
N GLN A 126 16.24 -18.77 7.43
CA GLN A 126 16.27 -17.32 7.61
C GLN A 126 15.87 -16.58 6.34
N THR A 127 15.16 -15.47 6.55
CA THR A 127 14.93 -14.44 5.54
C THR A 127 15.94 -13.32 5.77
N LYS A 128 16.85 -13.15 4.82
CA LYS A 128 17.73 -11.99 4.78
C LYS A 128 16.91 -10.79 4.29
N ILE A 129 16.98 -9.70 5.06
CA ILE A 129 16.38 -8.42 4.69
C ILE A 129 17.50 -7.40 4.49
N ASP A 130 17.60 -6.88 3.27
CA ASP A 130 18.45 -5.75 2.93
C ASP A 130 17.58 -4.51 2.70
N ILE A 131 17.98 -3.37 3.26
CA ILE A 131 17.45 -2.07 2.83
C ILE A 131 18.46 -1.45 1.89
N VAL A 132 18.05 -1.31 0.64
CA VAL A 132 18.81 -0.66 -0.40
C VAL A 132 18.33 0.77 -0.52
N GLN A 133 19.23 1.71 -0.23
CA GLN A 133 19.05 3.11 -0.55
C GLN A 133 19.52 3.36 -1.99
N GLN A 134 18.61 3.87 -2.82
CA GLN A 134 18.82 4.07 -4.24
C GLN A 134 18.51 5.52 -4.63
N CYS A 135 19.31 6.05 -5.55
CA CYS A 135 18.94 7.18 -6.40
C CYS A 135 19.40 6.87 -7.84
N GLY A 136 19.19 7.77 -8.81
CA GLY A 136 19.55 7.47 -10.20
C GLY A 136 21.06 7.32 -10.50
N CYS A 137 21.96 7.54 -9.55
CA CYS A 137 23.41 7.38 -9.77
C CYS A 137 24.14 6.54 -8.69
N GLN A 138 23.43 6.05 -7.67
CA GLN A 138 24.06 5.30 -6.58
C GLN A 138 23.05 4.32 -5.98
N GLN A 139 23.56 3.13 -5.69
CA GLN A 139 22.91 2.09 -4.90
C GLN A 139 23.79 1.78 -3.68
N LYS A 140 23.17 1.66 -2.50
CA LYS A 140 23.88 1.28 -1.28
C LYS A 140 22.97 0.49 -0.35
N ILE A 141 23.44 -0.66 0.12
CA ILE A 141 22.83 -1.35 1.24
C ILE A 141 23.12 -0.56 2.53
N VAL A 142 22.07 -0.07 3.18
CA VAL A 142 22.16 0.76 4.39
C VAL A 142 21.78 0.01 5.67
N TYR A 143 21.15 -1.14 5.52
CA TYR A 143 20.80 -2.05 6.61
C TYR A 143 20.74 -3.48 6.06
N THR A 144 21.23 -4.44 6.86
CA THR A 144 21.11 -5.87 6.61
C THR A 144 20.80 -6.53 7.94
N ASP A 145 19.81 -7.41 7.96
CA ASP A 145 19.49 -8.22 9.13
C ASP A 145 18.79 -9.51 8.72
N TYR A 146 18.72 -10.46 9.64
CA TYR A 146 18.20 -11.79 9.41
C TYR A 146 17.01 -12.05 10.30
N TYR A 147 15.90 -12.38 9.65
CA TYR A 147 14.65 -12.70 10.29
C TYR A 147 14.35 -14.20 10.12
N ASP A 148 13.39 -14.70 10.88
CA ASP A 148 12.89 -16.06 10.73
C ASP A 148 12.35 -16.26 9.30
N ALA A 149 12.50 -17.47 8.75
CA ALA A 149 12.01 -17.80 7.41
C ALA A 149 10.50 -17.58 7.23
N SER A 150 9.71 -17.54 8.32
CA SER A 150 8.30 -17.18 8.29
C SER A 150 8.01 -15.90 7.54
N VAL A 151 8.88 -14.88 7.60
CA VAL A 151 8.66 -13.61 6.90
C VAL A 151 8.53 -13.81 5.39
N TYR A 152 9.48 -14.52 4.77
CA TYR A 152 9.38 -14.82 3.34
C TYR A 152 8.31 -15.88 3.04
N ASN A 153 8.18 -16.89 3.90
CA ASN A 153 7.22 -17.98 3.70
C ASN A 153 5.76 -17.51 3.77
N GLU A 154 5.44 -16.51 4.58
CA GLU A 154 4.10 -15.90 4.65
C GLU A 154 3.77 -15.11 3.38
N TYR A 155 4.74 -14.40 2.83
CA TYR A 155 4.61 -13.76 1.52
C TYR A 155 4.35 -14.79 0.42
N VAL A 156 5.18 -15.84 0.33
CA VAL A 156 5.03 -16.91 -0.66
C VAL A 156 3.71 -17.67 -0.47
N GLY A 157 3.36 -18.01 0.77
CA GLY A 157 2.10 -18.65 1.09
C GLY A 157 0.88 -17.81 0.70
N SER A 158 0.98 -16.49 0.80
CA SER A 158 -0.07 -15.56 0.36
C SER A 158 -0.29 -15.58 -1.15
N ILE A 159 0.73 -15.95 -1.94
CA ILE A 159 0.63 -16.14 -3.38
C ILE A 159 0.08 -17.53 -3.69
N HIS A 160 0.70 -18.57 -3.14
CA HIS A 160 0.37 -19.97 -3.42
C HIS A 160 -1.08 -20.32 -3.13
N GLN A 161 -1.71 -19.69 -2.12
CA GLN A 161 -3.12 -19.94 -1.80
C GLN A 161 -4.09 -19.64 -2.96
N PHE A 162 -3.68 -18.87 -3.98
CA PHE A 162 -4.50 -18.54 -5.15
C PHE A 162 -4.01 -19.22 -6.44
N GLU A 163 -2.86 -19.87 -6.44
CA GLU A 163 -2.16 -20.30 -7.66
C GLU A 163 -2.98 -21.31 -8.47
N ASP A 164 -3.50 -22.35 -7.79
CA ASP A 164 -4.31 -23.40 -8.42
C ASP A 164 -5.62 -22.84 -9.00
N ASP A 165 -6.30 -21.96 -8.25
CA ASP A 165 -7.57 -21.36 -8.66
C ASP A 165 -7.39 -20.40 -9.84
N ILE A 166 -6.33 -19.58 -9.82
CA ILE A 166 -5.98 -18.68 -10.92
C ILE A 166 -5.67 -19.49 -12.18
N TRP A 167 -4.91 -20.58 -12.04
CA TRP A 167 -4.59 -21.47 -13.15
C TRP A 167 -5.86 -22.11 -13.73
N ALA A 168 -6.74 -22.63 -12.89
CA ALA A 168 -8.01 -23.23 -13.32
C ALA A 168 -8.92 -22.21 -14.04
N ALA A 169 -9.05 -20.98 -13.50
CA ALA A 169 -9.82 -19.91 -14.12
C ALA A 169 -9.26 -19.55 -15.51
N LYS A 170 -7.93 -19.43 -15.61
CA LYS A 170 -7.25 -19.14 -16.88
C LYS A 170 -7.44 -20.23 -17.92
N GLU A 171 -7.28 -21.51 -17.56
CA GLU A 171 -7.46 -22.64 -18.47
C GLU A 171 -8.92 -22.79 -18.94
N SER A 172 -9.88 -22.47 -18.07
CA SER A 172 -11.30 -22.49 -18.43
C SER A 172 -11.73 -21.31 -19.33
N GLY A 173 -10.90 -20.27 -19.43
CA GLY A 173 -11.23 -19.02 -20.13
C GLY A 173 -12.20 -18.10 -19.36
N ASP A 174 -12.42 -18.34 -18.06
CA ASP A 174 -13.21 -17.46 -17.21
C ASP A 174 -12.40 -16.22 -16.79
N GLU A 175 -12.39 -15.21 -17.66
CA GLU A 175 -11.68 -13.95 -17.44
C GLU A 175 -12.16 -13.23 -16.18
N THR A 176 -13.45 -13.31 -15.84
CA THR A 176 -14.01 -12.57 -14.70
C THR A 176 -13.46 -13.13 -13.39
N THR A 177 -13.54 -14.45 -13.21
CA THR A 177 -12.98 -15.13 -12.04
C THR A 177 -11.47 -14.95 -11.97
N TYR A 178 -10.77 -15.05 -13.11
CA TYR A 178 -9.33 -14.82 -13.19
C TYR A 178 -8.92 -13.45 -12.63
N TYR A 179 -9.55 -12.37 -13.11
CA TYR A 179 -9.21 -11.01 -12.64
C TYR A 179 -9.62 -10.78 -11.17
N GLN A 180 -10.73 -11.37 -10.71
CA GLN A 180 -11.11 -11.31 -9.30
C GLN A 180 -10.08 -12.00 -8.39
N LEU A 181 -9.59 -13.18 -8.76
CA LEU A 181 -8.58 -13.91 -7.98
C LEU A 181 -7.24 -13.16 -7.93
N ILE A 182 -6.80 -12.60 -9.06
CA ILE A 182 -5.60 -11.75 -9.12
C ILE A 182 -5.75 -10.55 -8.18
N ALA A 183 -6.89 -9.85 -8.24
CA ALA A 183 -7.15 -8.70 -7.38
C ALA A 183 -7.21 -9.07 -5.88
N GLN A 184 -7.65 -10.28 -5.54
CA GLN A 184 -7.62 -10.78 -4.16
C GLN A 184 -6.19 -11.13 -3.71
N GLN A 185 -5.41 -11.79 -4.56
CA GLN A 185 -4.01 -12.10 -4.30
C GLN A 185 -3.21 -10.80 -4.07
N ASP A 186 -3.31 -9.84 -4.98
CA ASP A 186 -2.65 -8.54 -4.88
C ASP A 186 -3.03 -7.82 -3.59
N PHE A 187 -4.30 -7.86 -3.20
CA PHE A 187 -4.76 -7.25 -1.95
C PHE A 187 -4.16 -7.92 -0.71
N VAL A 188 -4.14 -9.26 -0.66
CA VAL A 188 -3.57 -9.99 0.48
C VAL A 188 -2.08 -9.72 0.61
N VAL A 189 -1.35 -9.82 -0.50
CA VAL A 189 0.09 -9.54 -0.57
C VAL A 189 0.37 -8.10 -0.16
N ALA A 190 -0.34 -7.12 -0.73
CA ALA A 190 -0.14 -5.71 -0.39
C ALA A 190 -0.46 -5.43 1.09
N ASN A 191 -1.48 -6.06 1.65
CA ASN A 191 -1.82 -5.91 3.07
C ASN A 191 -0.71 -6.47 3.97
N TYR A 192 -0.16 -7.65 3.64
CA TYR A 192 0.96 -8.24 4.37
C TYR A 192 2.21 -7.36 4.32
N LEU A 193 2.65 -6.98 3.11
CA LEU A 193 3.88 -6.20 2.92
C LEU A 193 3.77 -4.79 3.51
N SER A 194 2.55 -4.25 3.59
CA SER A 194 2.31 -2.96 4.24
C SER A 194 2.60 -2.93 5.74
N LEU A 195 2.76 -4.09 6.39
CA LEU A 195 3.20 -4.18 7.79
C LEU A 195 4.58 -3.57 8.03
N VAL A 196 5.40 -3.40 6.97
CA VAL A 196 6.67 -2.67 7.03
C VAL A 196 6.51 -1.24 7.57
N ARG A 197 5.31 -0.65 7.48
CA ARG A 197 5.03 0.65 8.10
C ARG A 197 5.27 0.66 9.60
N ASN A 198 5.10 -0.48 10.28
CA ASN A 198 5.24 -0.64 11.73
C ASN A 198 6.70 -0.83 12.17
N ASN A 199 7.57 -1.29 11.27
CA ASN A 199 9.00 -1.43 11.51
C ASN A 199 9.76 -1.06 10.25
N ARG A 200 10.37 0.13 10.25
CA ARG A 200 11.12 0.68 9.11
C ARG A 200 12.63 0.48 9.26
N MET A 201 13.06 -0.31 10.25
CA MET A 201 14.48 -0.61 10.53
C MET A 201 15.36 0.66 10.59
N GLY A 202 14.85 1.69 11.26
CA GLY A 202 15.53 2.99 11.40
C GLY A 202 15.44 3.93 10.20
N MET A 203 14.81 3.52 9.10
CA MET A 203 14.56 4.41 7.96
C MET A 203 13.37 5.34 8.22
N PRO A 204 13.39 6.59 7.70
CA PRO A 204 12.23 7.46 7.75
C PRO A 204 11.02 6.84 7.04
N ILE A 205 11.23 6.29 5.84
CA ILE A 205 10.22 5.64 5.01
C ILE A 205 10.86 4.47 4.26
N ILE A 206 10.13 3.35 4.21
CA ILE A 206 10.34 2.29 3.23
C ILE A 206 9.38 2.55 2.07
N HIS A 207 9.94 2.81 0.88
CA HIS A 207 9.17 3.26 -0.28
C HIS A 207 8.58 2.09 -1.06
N ALA A 208 9.24 0.93 -0.97
CA ALA A 208 8.81 -0.29 -1.63
C ALA A 208 9.40 -1.52 -0.93
N VAL A 209 8.76 -2.66 -1.20
CA VAL A 209 9.26 -3.98 -0.85
C VAL A 209 9.44 -4.77 -2.14
N GLY A 210 10.55 -5.49 -2.23
CA GLY A 210 10.92 -6.30 -3.37
C GLY A 210 11.50 -7.65 -2.97
N VAL A 211 11.73 -8.47 -3.98
CA VAL A 211 12.42 -9.75 -3.89
C VAL A 211 13.52 -9.82 -4.95
N LYS A 212 14.52 -10.64 -4.69
CA LYS A 212 15.55 -10.95 -5.68
C LYS A 212 15.06 -12.06 -6.61
N GLU A 213 15.04 -11.80 -7.90
CA GLU A 213 14.54 -12.74 -8.92
C GLU A 213 15.57 -12.89 -10.04
N TRP A 214 15.66 -14.09 -10.63
CA TRP A 214 16.46 -14.32 -11.82
C TRP A 214 15.70 -13.93 -13.08
N LYS A 215 16.20 -12.94 -13.82
CA LYS A 215 15.61 -12.48 -15.08
C LYS A 215 16.41 -13.01 -16.27
N TRP A 216 15.73 -13.72 -17.15
CA TRP A 216 16.32 -14.23 -18.39
C TRP A 216 16.36 -13.15 -19.49
N PHE A 217 17.51 -12.95 -20.12
CA PHE A 217 17.63 -12.16 -21.34
C PHE A 217 17.43 -12.99 -22.59
N ASN A 218 17.91 -14.23 -22.54
CA ASN A 218 17.77 -15.22 -23.60
C ASN A 218 17.80 -16.62 -22.96
N LYS A 219 17.80 -17.68 -23.79
CA LYS A 219 17.73 -19.08 -23.31
C LYS A 219 18.92 -19.54 -22.47
N HIS A 220 20.03 -18.80 -22.45
CA HIS A 220 21.28 -19.22 -21.83
C HIS A 220 21.86 -18.18 -20.87
N ASP A 221 21.30 -16.97 -20.84
CA ASP A 221 21.87 -15.85 -20.13
C ASP A 221 20.78 -15.03 -19.43
N GLY A 222 21.13 -14.51 -18.28
CA GLY A 222 20.26 -13.79 -17.38
C GLY A 222 21.05 -13.22 -16.23
N GLU A 223 20.38 -12.41 -15.43
CA GLU A 223 20.98 -11.80 -14.26
C GLU A 223 19.99 -11.79 -13.09
N PHE A 224 20.53 -11.65 -11.89
CA PHE A 224 19.69 -11.35 -10.74
C PHE A 224 19.29 -9.88 -10.77
N ILE A 225 17.99 -9.64 -10.66
CA ILE A 225 17.43 -8.31 -10.48
C ILE A 225 16.69 -8.24 -9.14
N TYR A 226 16.47 -7.02 -8.72
CA TYR A 226 15.55 -6.68 -7.66
C TYR A 226 14.19 -6.33 -8.26
N LYS A 227 13.17 -7.15 -8.00
CA LYS A 227 11.79 -6.90 -8.45
C LYS A 227 10.96 -6.34 -7.31
N VAL A 228 10.33 -5.20 -7.54
CA VAL A 228 9.40 -4.58 -6.60
C VAL A 228 8.04 -5.27 -6.70
N ILE A 229 7.54 -5.72 -5.54
CA ILE A 229 6.27 -6.43 -5.41
C ILE A 229 5.24 -5.64 -4.59
N TRP A 230 5.67 -4.55 -3.94
CA TRP A 230 4.79 -3.61 -3.27
C TRP A 230 5.41 -2.21 -3.26
N LYS A 231 4.58 -1.20 -3.47
CA LYS A 231 4.97 0.21 -3.43
C LYS A 231 4.13 0.94 -2.41
N GLU A 232 4.76 1.85 -1.67
CA GLU A 232 4.05 2.71 -0.75
C GLU A 232 3.24 3.77 -1.50
N ARG A 233 2.15 4.23 -0.88
CA ARG A 233 1.22 5.22 -1.39
C ARG A 233 1.93 6.43 -2.01
N GLY A 234 1.59 6.72 -3.27
CA GLY A 234 2.06 7.92 -3.98
C GLY A 234 3.48 7.80 -4.56
N THR A 235 4.13 6.64 -4.47
CA THR A 235 5.53 6.47 -4.93
C THR A 235 5.67 6.02 -6.38
N ASN A 236 4.57 5.66 -7.05
CA ASN A 236 4.57 5.09 -8.41
C ASN A 236 5.29 5.96 -9.46
N SER A 237 5.37 7.27 -9.26
CA SER A 237 6.02 8.20 -10.19
C SER A 237 7.55 8.17 -10.11
N TYR A 238 8.14 7.60 -9.06
CA TYR A 238 9.60 7.63 -8.84
C TYR A 238 10.19 6.32 -8.29
N VAL A 239 9.38 5.33 -7.92
CA VAL A 239 9.81 3.97 -7.64
C VAL A 239 9.53 3.10 -8.86
N GLN A 240 10.58 2.47 -9.40
CA GLN A 240 10.53 1.58 -10.55
C GLN A 240 10.04 0.19 -10.13
N ASP A 241 9.60 -0.61 -11.10
CA ASP A 241 9.16 -1.99 -10.86
C ASP A 241 10.35 -2.95 -10.70
N GLU A 242 11.51 -2.59 -11.26
CA GLU A 242 12.70 -3.42 -11.27
C GLU A 242 13.95 -2.54 -11.09
N TYR A 243 14.96 -3.10 -10.43
CA TYR A 243 16.27 -2.49 -10.23
C TYR A 243 17.37 -3.52 -10.53
N GLU A 244 18.40 -3.09 -11.25
CA GLU A 244 19.64 -3.85 -11.41
C GLU A 244 20.38 -3.92 -10.06
N ILE A 245 21.07 -5.04 -9.82
CA ILE A 245 21.93 -5.23 -8.64
C ILE A 245 23.32 -4.70 -8.99
N MET A 246 23.76 -3.63 -8.31
CA MET A 246 25.08 -3.01 -8.51
C MET A 246 26.19 -3.67 -7.68
#